data_AF-A0A9N7YE86-F1
#
_entry.id   AF-A0A9N7YE86-F1
#
_cell.length_a   1.000
_cell.length_b   1.000
_cell.length_c   1.000
_cell.angle_alpha   90.00
_cell.angle_beta   90.00
_cell.angle_gamma   90.00
#
_symmetry.space_group_name_H-M   'P 1'
#
loop_
_entity.id
_entity.type
_entity.pdbx_description
1 polymer ?
#
loop_
_entity_poly.entity_id
_entity_poly.type
_entity_poly.pdbx_seq_one_letter_code
_entity_poly.pdbx_strand_id
1 'polypeptide(L)'
;MLTAKVKAMESKLLVGGKNIVDHTNEQQKILQQRRHEIAEQKRCEREMQQEMESHEEETLELKETYTSLQQEVDIKTKKLKKLFAKLQAVKAEIHDIQEAHIRERQELEQTQNELTRDLKLKHQIIENFIPLEEKSKIVSRAYIDEEDEHWKMQPITRIEDEHQMMTRPLSAVGYRRPLCHHARVAMMMKPDTRYKAENIQILDMDLPTRTTIDYQEPEIAPTVAAALRDALRDEDEIQVDAFGFYSTLGPTPPASAISSLKKTKSGRPRTGKMSSSPTSPFSPSSPGSPLYPQCRGLVPK
;
A
#
# COMPACT_ATOMS: atom_id res chain seq x y z
N MET A 1 2.72 -50.29 -48.80
CA MET A 1 1.92 -49.18 -49.39
C MET A 1 2.01 -47.91 -48.56
N LEU A 2 1.77 -47.95 -47.23
CA LEU A 2 1.87 -46.78 -46.35
C LEU A 2 3.30 -46.24 -46.21
N THR A 3 4.28 -47.13 -46.05
CA THR A 3 5.71 -46.80 -45.91
C THR A 3 6.28 -46.08 -47.13
N ALA A 4 5.87 -46.48 -48.34
CA ALA A 4 6.25 -45.80 -49.58
C ALA A 4 5.63 -44.39 -49.67
N LYS A 5 4.42 -44.21 -49.14
CA LYS A 5 3.70 -42.92 -49.13
C LYS A 5 4.29 -41.96 -48.09
N VAL A 6 4.68 -42.47 -46.92
CA VAL A 6 5.41 -41.72 -45.88
C VAL A 6 6.79 -41.32 -46.39
N LYS A 7 7.55 -42.24 -46.98
CA LYS A 7 8.87 -41.96 -47.56
C LYS A 7 8.80 -40.97 -48.73
N ALA A 8 7.72 -40.99 -49.52
CA ALA A 8 7.47 -40.01 -50.57
C ALA A 8 7.12 -38.62 -49.99
N MET A 9 6.35 -38.54 -48.91
CA MET A 9 6.08 -37.27 -48.21
C MET A 9 7.34 -36.71 -47.54
N GLU A 10 8.14 -37.57 -46.88
CA GLU A 10 9.44 -37.21 -46.32
C GLU A 10 10.40 -36.71 -47.40
N SER A 11 10.45 -37.37 -48.56
CA SER A 11 11.28 -36.91 -49.69
C SER A 11 10.82 -35.57 -50.25
N LYS A 12 9.51 -35.28 -50.27
CA LYS A 12 9.01 -33.96 -50.71
C LYS A 12 9.28 -32.84 -49.70
N LEU A 13 9.45 -33.17 -48.43
CA LEU A 13 9.88 -32.23 -47.38
C LEU A 13 11.41 -32.06 -47.32
N LEU A 14 12.18 -33.11 -47.62
CA LEU A 14 13.65 -33.10 -47.53
C LEU A 14 14.38 -32.76 -48.84
N VAL A 15 13.76 -32.96 -50.02
CA VAL A 15 14.42 -32.80 -51.34
C VAL A 15 14.11 -31.44 -52.01
N GLY A 16 13.39 -30.55 -51.34
CA GLY A 16 13.37 -29.13 -51.68
C GLY A 16 14.43 -28.39 -50.86
N GLY A 17 15.63 -28.19 -51.43
CA GLY A 17 16.85 -27.70 -50.75
C GLY A 17 16.86 -26.27 -50.17
N LYS A 18 15.73 -25.78 -49.63
CA LYS A 18 15.63 -24.69 -48.67
C LYS A 18 14.53 -25.10 -47.69
N ASN A 19 14.82 -25.13 -46.38
CA ASN A 19 13.82 -25.52 -45.38
C ASN A 19 12.53 -24.75 -45.65
N ILE A 20 11.37 -25.44 -45.76
CA ILE A 20 10.06 -24.80 -45.94
C ILE A 20 9.87 -23.67 -44.91
N VAL A 21 10.38 -23.91 -43.70
CA VAL A 21 10.40 -22.96 -42.60
C VAL A 21 11.24 -21.72 -42.94
N ASP A 22 12.41 -21.88 -43.55
CA ASP A 22 13.27 -20.76 -43.96
C ASP A 22 12.64 -19.96 -45.10
N HIS A 23 12.01 -20.61 -46.08
CA HIS A 23 11.30 -19.89 -47.15
C HIS A 23 10.08 -19.12 -46.61
N THR A 24 9.36 -19.70 -45.64
CA THR A 24 8.22 -19.04 -45.00
C THR A 24 8.69 -17.86 -44.14
N ASN A 25 9.80 -18.02 -43.42
CA ASN A 25 10.42 -16.94 -42.64
C ASN A 25 10.95 -15.83 -43.56
N GLU A 26 11.57 -16.18 -44.68
CA GLU A 26 12.05 -15.22 -45.68
C GLU A 26 10.88 -14.48 -46.36
N GLN A 27 9.80 -15.18 -46.73
CA GLN A 27 8.56 -14.56 -47.21
C GLN A 27 7.92 -13.64 -46.16
N GLN A 28 7.89 -14.06 -44.89
CA GLN A 28 7.35 -13.27 -43.79
C GLN A 28 8.21 -12.02 -43.54
N LYS A 29 9.53 -12.14 -43.63
CA LYS A 29 10.48 -11.01 -43.54
C LYS A 29 10.30 -10.04 -44.71
N ILE A 30 10.12 -10.55 -45.93
CA ILE A 30 9.80 -9.73 -47.11
C ILE A 30 8.45 -9.02 -46.92
N LEU A 31 7.41 -9.71 -46.44
CA LEU A 31 6.10 -9.10 -46.18
C LEU A 31 6.17 -8.03 -45.08
N GLN A 32 6.98 -8.24 -44.05
CA GLN A 32 7.24 -7.24 -43.00
C GLN A 32 7.98 -6.02 -43.55
N GLN A 33 9.01 -6.23 -44.38
CA GLN A 33 9.73 -5.14 -45.05
C GLN A 33 8.80 -4.35 -45.97
N ARG A 34 7.98 -5.02 -46.77
CA ARG A 34 6.97 -4.38 -47.63
C ARG A 34 5.94 -3.59 -46.82
N ARG A 35 5.47 -4.15 -45.70
CA ARG A 35 4.58 -3.43 -44.78
C ARG A 35 5.24 -2.19 -44.19
N HIS A 36 6.51 -2.27 -43.85
CA HIS A 36 7.27 -1.15 -43.34
C HIS A 36 7.46 -0.07 -44.42
N GLU A 37 7.85 -0.45 -45.64
CA GLU A 37 7.96 0.46 -46.80
C GLU A 37 6.63 1.16 -47.09
N ILE A 38 5.51 0.42 -47.08
CA ILE A 38 4.17 1.00 -47.28
C ILE A 38 3.82 1.96 -46.15
N ALA A 39 4.17 1.64 -44.90
CA ALA A 39 3.91 2.53 -43.77
C ALA A 39 4.74 3.82 -43.86
N GLU A 40 6.01 3.74 -44.28
CA GLU A 40 6.85 4.92 -44.50
C GLU A 40 6.36 5.76 -45.68
N GLN A 41 6.00 5.13 -46.80
CA GLN A 41 5.41 5.84 -47.94
C GLN A 41 4.14 6.59 -47.54
N LYS A 42 3.23 5.94 -46.79
CA LYS A 42 2.03 6.60 -46.27
C LYS A 42 2.33 7.72 -45.28
N ARG A 43 3.44 7.62 -44.54
CA ARG A 43 3.87 8.69 -43.63
C ARG A 43 4.41 9.88 -44.41
N CYS A 44 5.33 9.65 -45.36
CA CYS A 44 5.86 10.71 -46.22
C CYS A 44 4.78 11.36 -47.08
N GLU A 45 3.83 10.58 -47.60
CA GLU A 45 2.67 11.10 -48.35
C GLU A 45 1.82 12.03 -47.47
N ARG A 46 1.55 11.64 -46.22
CA ARG A 46 0.81 12.46 -45.26
C ARG A 46 1.56 13.75 -44.88
N GLU A 47 2.86 13.65 -44.65
CA GLU A 47 3.73 14.81 -44.35
C GLU A 47 3.75 15.79 -45.54
N MET A 48 3.96 15.29 -46.76
CA MET A 48 3.93 16.09 -47.99
C MET A 48 2.55 16.72 -48.23
N GLN A 49 1.47 16.01 -47.91
CA GLN A 49 0.11 16.53 -48.05
C GLN A 49 -0.20 17.61 -47.03
N GLN A 50 0.27 17.47 -45.78
CA GLN A 50 0.19 18.53 -44.77
C GLN A 50 0.99 19.76 -45.18
N GLU A 51 2.21 19.58 -45.70
CA GLU A 51 3.06 20.69 -46.15
C GLU A 51 2.45 21.42 -47.35
N MET A 52 1.86 20.68 -48.29
CA MET A 52 1.11 21.25 -49.42
C MET A 52 -0.10 22.05 -48.93
N GLU A 53 -0.85 21.54 -47.95
CA GLU A 53 -2.00 22.25 -47.37
C GLU A 53 -1.58 23.52 -46.62
N SER A 54 -0.48 23.46 -45.85
CA SER A 54 0.11 24.63 -45.16
C SER A 54 0.53 25.70 -46.16
N HIS A 55 1.26 25.31 -47.20
CA HIS A 55 1.71 26.23 -48.23
C HIS A 55 0.54 26.83 -49.03
N GLU A 56 -0.52 26.04 -49.28
CA GLU A 56 -1.76 26.58 -49.86
C GLU A 56 -2.46 27.58 -48.94
N GLU A 57 -2.41 27.40 -47.62
CA GLU A 57 -2.97 28.30 -46.62
C GLU A 57 -2.17 29.61 -46.56
N GLU A 58 -0.84 29.53 -46.45
CA GLU A 58 0.08 30.67 -46.44
C GLU A 58 0.02 31.50 -47.74
N THR A 59 -0.01 30.85 -48.90
CA THR A 59 -0.15 31.55 -50.18
C THR A 59 -1.53 32.19 -50.37
N LEU A 60 -2.56 31.74 -49.64
CA LEU A 60 -3.88 32.35 -49.59
C LEU A 60 -3.94 33.58 -48.68
N GLU A 61 -3.08 33.64 -47.66
CA GLU A 61 -2.88 34.79 -46.77
C GLU A 61 -2.01 35.87 -47.43
N LEU A 62 -0.95 35.49 -48.15
CA LEU A 62 -0.06 36.46 -48.82
C LEU A 62 -0.70 37.18 -50.03
N LYS A 63 -1.77 36.61 -50.62
CA LYS A 63 -2.52 37.18 -51.77
C LYS A 63 -3.59 38.22 -51.37
N GLU A 64 -3.48 38.83 -50.20
CA GLU A 64 -4.42 39.87 -49.74
C GLU A 64 -4.25 41.23 -50.44
N THR A 65 -3.26 41.37 -51.34
CA THR A 65 -3.18 42.46 -52.31
C THR A 65 -3.94 42.11 -53.59
N TYR A 66 -5.25 42.35 -53.59
CA TYR A 66 -6.10 42.12 -54.77
C TYR A 66 -5.77 43.12 -55.89
N THR A 67 -5.58 42.64 -57.12
CA THR A 67 -5.34 43.52 -58.29
C THR A 67 -6.63 43.94 -58.99
N SER A 68 -7.79 43.34 -58.65
CA SER A 68 -9.12 43.70 -59.16
C SER A 68 -10.24 43.21 -58.22
N LEU A 69 -11.37 43.91 -58.19
CA LEU A 69 -12.57 43.53 -57.42
C LEU A 69 -13.09 42.12 -57.81
N GLN A 70 -13.00 41.75 -59.09
CA GLN A 70 -13.39 40.40 -59.55
C GLN A 70 -12.49 39.32 -58.94
N GLN A 71 -11.18 39.58 -58.89
CA GLN A 71 -10.21 38.66 -58.28
C GLN A 71 -10.47 38.50 -56.77
N GLU A 72 -10.84 39.59 -56.09
CA GLU A 72 -11.22 39.56 -54.67
C GLU A 72 -12.45 38.67 -54.44
N VAL A 73 -13.51 38.83 -55.25
CA VAL A 73 -14.71 37.99 -55.17
C VAL A 73 -14.37 36.52 -55.41
N ASP A 74 -13.54 36.21 -56.41
CA ASP A 74 -13.16 34.82 -56.72
C ASP A 74 -12.33 34.19 -55.60
N ILE A 75 -11.35 34.92 -55.05
CA ILE A 75 -10.52 34.44 -53.93
C ILE A 75 -11.37 34.26 -52.67
N LYS A 76 -12.22 35.24 -52.32
CA LYS A 76 -13.14 35.12 -51.17
C LYS A 76 -14.13 33.98 -51.34
N THR A 77 -14.63 33.76 -52.55
CA THR A 77 -15.52 32.61 -52.85
C THR A 77 -14.79 31.28 -52.67
N LYS A 78 -13.52 31.19 -53.09
CA LYS A 78 -12.68 30.01 -52.85
C LYS A 78 -12.40 29.79 -51.36
N LYS A 79 -12.05 30.86 -50.61
CA LYS A 79 -11.88 30.82 -49.14
C LYS A 79 -13.16 30.31 -48.46
N LEU A 80 -14.31 30.86 -48.84
CA LEU A 80 -15.62 30.45 -48.31
C LEU A 80 -15.92 28.98 -48.60
N LYS A 81 -15.68 28.50 -49.82
CA LYS A 81 -15.86 27.08 -50.17
C LYS A 81 -14.94 26.16 -49.36
N LYS A 82 -13.67 26.54 -49.18
CA LYS A 82 -12.72 25.80 -48.33
C LYS A 82 -13.19 25.74 -46.88
N LEU A 83 -13.57 26.88 -46.28
CA LEU A 83 -14.09 26.94 -44.92
C LEU A 83 -15.39 26.15 -44.75
N PHE A 84 -16.28 26.19 -45.73
CA PHE A 84 -17.51 25.41 -45.72
C PHE A 84 -17.22 23.90 -45.80
N ALA A 85 -16.27 23.47 -46.61
CA ALA A 85 -15.83 22.08 -46.66
C ALA A 85 -15.21 21.63 -45.33
N LYS A 86 -14.32 22.44 -44.72
CA LYS A 86 -13.76 22.19 -43.38
C LYS A 86 -14.89 22.06 -42.34
N LEU A 87 -15.89 22.94 -42.38
CA LEU A 87 -17.05 22.90 -41.48
C LEU A 87 -17.90 21.63 -41.67
N GLN A 88 -18.12 21.20 -42.91
CA GLN A 88 -18.87 19.95 -43.16
C GLN A 88 -18.09 18.72 -42.72
N ALA A 89 -16.77 18.70 -42.92
CA ALA A 89 -15.90 17.63 -42.43
C ALA A 89 -15.98 17.52 -40.90
N VAL A 90 -15.84 18.64 -40.18
CA VAL A 90 -15.96 18.66 -38.71
C VAL A 90 -17.36 18.24 -38.25
N LYS A 91 -18.42 18.62 -38.97
CA LYS A 91 -19.79 18.15 -38.64
C LYS A 91 -19.94 16.64 -38.79
N ALA A 92 -19.39 16.07 -39.86
CA ALA A 92 -19.39 14.63 -40.07
C ALA A 92 -18.59 13.91 -38.97
N GLU A 93 -17.40 14.42 -38.64
CA GLU A 93 -16.56 13.89 -37.56
C GLU A 93 -17.28 13.92 -36.19
N ILE A 94 -17.95 15.03 -35.85
CA ILE A 94 -18.76 15.11 -34.63
C ILE A 94 -19.85 14.04 -34.62
N HIS A 95 -20.52 13.81 -35.75
CA HIS A 95 -21.55 12.80 -35.86
C HIS A 95 -20.99 11.38 -35.68
N ASP A 96 -19.88 11.07 -36.36
CA ASP A 96 -19.20 9.77 -36.26
C ASP A 96 -18.74 9.49 -34.82
N ILE A 97 -18.19 10.50 -34.13
CA ILE A 97 -17.79 10.41 -32.72
C ILE A 97 -19.01 10.16 -31.82
N GLN A 98 -20.13 10.85 -32.06
CA GLN A 98 -21.35 10.64 -31.29
C GLN A 98 -21.89 9.21 -31.46
N GLU A 99 -21.90 8.68 -32.69
CA GLU A 99 -22.32 7.31 -32.96
C GLU A 99 -21.38 6.28 -32.32
N ALA A 100 -20.07 6.53 -32.35
CA ALA A 100 -19.08 5.69 -31.64
C ALA A 100 -19.33 5.69 -30.13
N HIS A 101 -19.54 6.87 -29.53
CA HIS A 101 -19.85 7.00 -28.10
C HIS A 101 -21.16 6.29 -27.72
N ILE A 102 -22.20 6.38 -28.55
CA ILE A 102 -23.47 5.69 -28.30
C ILE A 102 -23.28 4.18 -28.32
N ARG A 103 -22.52 3.65 -29.29
CA ARG A 103 -22.21 2.22 -29.37
C ARG A 103 -21.40 1.74 -28.17
N GLU A 104 -20.32 2.43 -27.83
CA GLU A 104 -19.49 2.10 -26.66
C GLU A 104 -20.33 2.11 -25.37
N ARG A 105 -21.20 3.12 -25.21
CA ARG A 105 -22.10 3.19 -24.06
C ARG A 105 -23.04 1.98 -24.00
N GLN A 106 -23.61 1.57 -25.13
CA GLN A 106 -24.49 0.40 -25.21
C GLN A 106 -23.75 -0.90 -24.89
N GLU A 107 -22.52 -1.06 -25.40
CA GLU A 107 -21.66 -2.23 -25.12
C GLU A 107 -21.27 -2.31 -23.64
N LEU A 108 -20.90 -1.18 -23.03
CA LEU A 108 -20.62 -1.10 -21.60
C LEU A 108 -21.87 -1.41 -20.76
N GLU A 109 -23.03 -0.88 -21.14
CA GLU A 109 -24.30 -1.16 -20.48
C GLU A 109 -24.68 -2.65 -20.60
N GLN A 110 -24.47 -3.26 -21.76
CA GLN A 110 -24.67 -4.70 -21.94
C GLN A 110 -23.73 -5.51 -21.02
N THR A 111 -22.44 -5.17 -21.00
CA THR A 111 -21.45 -5.84 -20.15
C THR A 111 -21.81 -5.69 -18.67
N GLN A 112 -22.23 -4.50 -18.24
CA GLN A 112 -22.70 -4.25 -16.88
C GLN A 112 -23.92 -5.12 -16.54
N ASN A 113 -24.89 -5.22 -17.45
CA ASN A 113 -26.09 -6.04 -17.26
C ASN A 113 -25.76 -7.53 -17.17
N GLU A 114 -24.81 -8.02 -17.97
CA GLU A 114 -24.31 -9.39 -17.92
C GLU A 114 -23.60 -9.68 -16.58
N LEU A 115 -22.64 -8.84 -16.18
CA LEU A 115 -21.96 -8.96 -14.89
C LEU A 115 -22.94 -8.90 -13.72
N THR A 116 -23.96 -8.04 -13.80
CA THR A 116 -25.00 -7.93 -12.77
C THR A 116 -25.85 -9.20 -12.70
N ARG A 117 -26.19 -9.80 -13.84
CA ARG A 117 -26.94 -11.07 -13.90
C ARG A 117 -26.11 -12.20 -13.29
N ASP A 118 -24.83 -12.29 -13.62
CA ASP A 118 -23.91 -13.29 -13.10
C ASP A 118 -23.69 -13.13 -11.59
N LEU A 119 -23.54 -11.90 -11.10
CA LEU A 119 -23.43 -11.61 -9.68
C LEU A 119 -24.70 -12.06 -8.95
N LYS A 120 -25.88 -11.69 -9.46
CA LYS A 120 -27.17 -12.11 -8.88
C LYS A 120 -27.30 -13.63 -8.82
N LEU A 121 -26.94 -14.32 -9.91
CA LEU A 121 -26.94 -15.78 -9.95
C LEU A 121 -26.00 -16.37 -8.90
N LYS A 122 -24.75 -15.90 -8.83
CA LYS A 122 -23.77 -16.35 -7.83
C LYS A 122 -24.27 -16.08 -6.41
N HIS A 123 -24.88 -14.92 -6.16
CA HIS A 123 -25.44 -14.59 -4.85
C HIS A 123 -26.57 -15.53 -4.47
N GLN A 124 -27.50 -15.80 -5.39
CA GLN A 124 -28.59 -16.75 -5.17
C GLN A 124 -28.05 -18.16 -4.90
N ILE A 125 -27.02 -18.60 -5.61
CA ILE A 125 -26.37 -19.89 -5.35
C ILE A 125 -25.78 -19.91 -3.93
N ILE A 126 -25.06 -18.84 -3.54
CA ILE A 126 -24.49 -18.73 -2.19
C ILE A 126 -25.58 -18.80 -1.12
N GLU A 127 -26.69 -18.06 -1.29
CA GLU A 127 -27.77 -18.03 -0.30
C GLU A 127 -28.53 -19.35 -0.18
N ASN A 128 -28.73 -20.08 -1.28
CA ASN A 128 -29.51 -21.32 -1.27
C ASN A 128 -28.67 -22.56 -0.93
N PHE A 129 -27.37 -22.58 -1.26
CA PHE A 129 -26.54 -23.79 -1.16
C PHE A 129 -25.40 -23.72 -0.13
N ILE A 130 -25.05 -22.54 0.39
CA ILE A 130 -23.96 -22.38 1.35
C ILE A 130 -24.52 -22.03 2.74
N PRO A 131 -24.24 -22.83 3.78
CA PRO A 131 -24.60 -22.48 5.15
C PRO A 131 -24.02 -21.13 5.59
N LEU A 132 -24.81 -20.36 6.34
CA LEU A 132 -24.45 -19.01 6.80
C LEU A 132 -23.11 -18.99 7.59
N GLU A 133 -22.83 -20.05 8.33
CA GLU A 133 -21.59 -20.22 9.10
C GLU A 133 -20.36 -20.28 8.20
N GLU A 134 -20.41 -21.07 7.12
CA GLU A 134 -19.29 -21.19 6.17
C GLU A 134 -19.11 -19.91 5.35
N LYS A 135 -20.20 -19.27 4.93
CA LYS A 135 -20.16 -17.94 4.29
C LYS A 135 -19.43 -16.93 5.18
N SER A 136 -19.77 -16.88 6.47
CA SER A 136 -19.15 -15.94 7.41
C SER A 136 -17.67 -16.21 7.60
N LYS A 137 -17.27 -17.49 7.75
CA LYS A 137 -15.85 -17.88 7.84
C LYS A 137 -15.06 -17.46 6.59
N ILE A 138 -15.65 -17.59 5.41
CA ILE A 138 -15.00 -17.21 4.16
C ILE A 138 -14.81 -15.69 4.09
N VAL A 139 -15.87 -14.92 4.35
CA VAL A 139 -15.83 -13.44 4.31
C VAL A 139 -14.82 -12.87 5.31
N SER A 140 -14.72 -13.43 6.52
CA SER A 140 -13.76 -12.96 7.52
C SER A 140 -12.30 -13.21 7.15
N ARG A 141 -12.02 -14.20 6.28
CA ARG A 141 -10.66 -14.61 5.89
C ARG A 141 -10.24 -14.10 4.52
N ALA A 142 -11.20 -13.63 3.72
CA ALA A 142 -10.94 -13.10 2.39
C ALA A 142 -10.32 -11.70 2.50
N TYR A 143 -9.18 -11.49 1.86
CA TYR A 143 -8.56 -10.18 1.70
C TYR A 143 -8.15 -10.00 0.24
N ILE A 144 -8.13 -8.74 -0.20
CA ILE A 144 -7.64 -8.41 -1.52
C ILE A 144 -6.14 -8.23 -1.46
N ASP A 145 -5.42 -8.93 -2.32
CA ASP A 145 -4.00 -8.68 -2.53
C ASP A 145 -3.85 -7.58 -3.58
N GLU A 146 -3.33 -6.42 -3.17
CA GLU A 146 -3.15 -5.26 -4.04
C GLU A 146 -2.03 -5.45 -5.07
N GLU A 147 -1.02 -6.31 -4.82
CA GLU A 147 0.06 -6.56 -5.79
C GLU A 147 -0.43 -7.43 -6.94
N ASP A 148 -1.19 -8.48 -6.62
CA ASP A 148 -1.69 -9.42 -7.62
C ASP A 148 -3.07 -9.03 -8.17
N GLU A 149 -3.80 -8.09 -7.55
CA GLU A 149 -5.20 -7.74 -7.86
C GLU A 149 -6.19 -8.93 -7.77
N HIS A 150 -5.92 -9.90 -6.88
CA HIS A 150 -6.77 -11.08 -6.70
C HIS A 150 -7.21 -11.26 -5.24
N TRP A 151 -8.39 -11.86 -5.04
CA TRP A 151 -8.86 -12.27 -3.72
C TRP A 151 -8.04 -13.47 -3.22
N LYS A 152 -7.37 -13.29 -2.08
CA LYS A 152 -6.66 -14.35 -1.35
C LYS A 152 -7.41 -14.67 -0.05
N MET A 153 -7.15 -15.87 0.47
CA MET A 153 -7.79 -16.38 1.68
C MET A 153 -6.72 -16.63 2.74
N GLN A 154 -6.87 -16.05 3.93
CA GLN A 154 -6.01 -16.37 5.06
C GLN A 154 -6.15 -17.85 5.42
N PRO A 155 -5.08 -18.60 5.73
CA PRO A 155 -5.16 -19.99 6.18
C PRO A 155 -6.09 -20.17 7.40
N ILE A 156 -6.78 -21.32 7.51
CA ILE A 156 -7.62 -21.66 8.70
C ILE A 156 -6.75 -21.86 9.95
N THR A 157 -5.46 -22.08 9.75
CA THR A 157 -4.52 -22.37 10.82
C THR A 157 -4.43 -21.17 11.76
N ARG A 158 -4.72 -21.39 13.04
CA ARG A 158 -4.59 -20.45 14.18
C ARG A 158 -3.13 -20.01 14.43
N ILE A 159 -2.38 -19.69 13.39
CA ILE A 159 -0.93 -19.48 13.46
C ILE A 159 -0.60 -17.99 13.41
N GLU A 160 -1.41 -17.17 12.74
CA GLU A 160 -1.03 -15.78 12.49
C GLU A 160 -1.25 -14.86 13.71
N ASP A 161 -2.35 -15.03 14.46
CA ASP A 161 -2.68 -14.12 15.59
C ASP A 161 -2.33 -14.64 17.00
N GLU A 162 -2.00 -15.93 17.13
CA GLU A 162 -1.63 -16.54 18.41
C GLU A 162 -0.34 -17.35 18.28
N HIS A 163 0.80 -16.65 18.22
CA HIS A 163 2.09 -17.23 18.65
C HIS A 163 2.10 -17.62 20.15
N GLN A 164 0.95 -17.67 20.83
CA GLN A 164 0.80 -18.49 22.02
C GLN A 164 0.74 -19.95 21.58
N MET A 165 1.92 -20.53 21.40
CA MET A 165 2.09 -21.98 21.49
C MET A 165 1.29 -22.43 22.71
N MET A 166 0.26 -23.25 22.53
CA MET A 166 -0.60 -23.68 23.64
C MET A 166 0.29 -24.19 24.77
N THR A 167 0.27 -23.49 25.90
CA THR A 167 1.10 -23.87 27.04
C THR A 167 0.60 -25.22 27.52
N ARG A 168 1.49 -26.21 27.60
CA ARG A 168 1.12 -27.54 28.09
C ARG A 168 0.49 -27.39 29.47
N PRO A 169 -0.67 -28.00 29.74
CA PRO A 169 -1.31 -27.90 31.04
C PRO A 169 -0.35 -28.39 32.12
N LEU A 170 -0.24 -27.63 33.20
CA LEU A 170 0.55 -28.03 34.36
C LEU A 170 -0.16 -29.17 35.09
N SER A 171 0.63 -30.04 35.72
CA SER A 171 0.13 -31.03 36.68
C SER A 171 -0.63 -30.34 37.81
N ALA A 172 -1.59 -31.03 38.42
CA ALA A 172 -2.31 -30.56 39.61
C ALA A 172 -1.37 -30.19 40.78
N VAL A 173 -0.13 -30.67 40.75
CA VAL A 173 0.92 -30.37 41.75
C VAL A 173 1.89 -29.28 41.25
N GLY A 174 1.56 -28.56 40.19
CA GLY A 174 2.32 -27.40 39.67
C GLY A 174 3.54 -27.75 38.81
N TYR A 175 3.81 -29.04 38.56
CA TYR A 175 4.95 -29.48 37.74
C TYR A 175 4.60 -29.59 36.25
N ARG A 176 5.60 -29.52 35.37
CA ARG A 176 5.43 -29.69 33.90
C ARG A 176 4.94 -31.08 33.45
N ARG A 177 4.98 -32.08 34.35
CA ARG A 177 4.44 -33.43 34.15
C ARG A 177 3.83 -33.96 35.46
N PRO A 178 2.85 -34.87 35.39
CA PRO A 178 2.32 -35.53 36.59
C PRO A 178 3.42 -36.38 37.25
N LEU A 179 3.54 -36.25 38.58
CA LEU A 179 4.47 -37.03 39.40
C LEU A 179 3.69 -37.84 40.44
N CYS A 180 4.12 -39.07 40.67
CA CYS A 180 3.57 -39.91 41.74
C CYS A 180 3.96 -39.38 43.12
N HIS A 181 3.21 -39.76 44.17
CA HIS A 181 3.50 -39.33 45.54
C HIS A 181 4.92 -39.76 45.98
N HIS A 182 5.34 -40.98 45.66
CA HIS A 182 6.69 -41.48 45.95
C HIS A 182 7.79 -40.59 45.34
N ALA A 183 7.67 -40.22 44.06
CA ALA A 183 8.67 -39.36 43.41
C ALA A 183 8.76 -37.97 44.09
N ARG A 184 7.63 -37.40 44.52
CA ARG A 184 7.62 -36.11 45.24
C ARG A 184 8.34 -36.19 46.58
N VAL A 185 8.07 -37.23 47.37
CA VAL A 185 8.72 -37.43 48.66
C VAL A 185 10.21 -37.71 48.48
N ALA A 186 10.58 -38.54 47.51
CA ALA A 186 11.97 -38.86 47.20
C ALA A 186 12.77 -37.61 46.81
N MET A 187 12.20 -36.70 45.99
CA MET A 187 12.83 -35.42 45.63
C MET A 187 13.14 -34.52 46.83
N MET A 188 12.31 -34.55 47.88
CA MET A 188 12.51 -33.74 49.09
C MET A 188 13.58 -34.34 50.01
N MET A 189 13.71 -35.67 50.02
CA MET A 189 14.68 -36.38 50.86
C MET A 189 16.07 -36.40 50.24
N LYS A 190 16.16 -36.60 48.92
CA LYS A 190 17.43 -36.68 48.20
C LYS A 190 17.28 -36.04 46.81
N PRO A 191 18.21 -35.18 46.38
CA PRO A 191 18.22 -34.65 45.02
C PRO A 191 18.70 -35.72 44.02
N ASP A 192 17.96 -36.81 43.90
CA ASP A 192 18.20 -37.84 42.89
C ASP A 192 17.66 -37.37 41.53
N THR A 193 18.44 -37.56 40.47
CA THR A 193 18.06 -37.19 39.10
C THR A 193 16.91 -38.06 38.58
N ARG A 194 16.75 -39.26 39.14
CA ARG A 194 15.69 -40.22 38.76
C ARG A 194 14.27 -39.68 38.96
N TYR A 195 14.03 -38.90 40.01
CA TYR A 195 12.68 -38.50 40.42
C TYR A 195 12.31 -37.06 40.07
N LYS A 196 13.15 -36.33 39.31
CA LYS A 196 12.92 -34.90 39.00
C LYS A 196 11.70 -34.66 38.13
N ALA A 197 11.03 -33.53 38.32
CA ALA A 197 9.90 -33.13 37.49
C ALA A 197 10.31 -32.63 36.10
N GLU A 198 11.51 -32.07 36.00
CA GLU A 198 12.08 -31.47 34.79
C GLU A 198 13.34 -32.23 34.38
N ASN A 199 13.72 -32.15 33.11
CA ASN A 199 14.96 -32.75 32.61
C ASN A 199 16.13 -31.75 32.74
N ILE A 200 16.34 -31.25 33.96
CA ILE A 200 17.38 -30.28 34.29
C ILE A 200 18.20 -30.86 35.44
N GLN A 201 19.51 -30.98 35.25
CA GLN A 201 20.44 -31.34 36.32
C GLN A 201 20.84 -30.07 37.05
N ILE A 202 20.60 -30.05 38.37
CA ILE A 202 21.06 -28.97 39.24
C ILE A 202 22.46 -29.38 39.69
N LEU A 203 23.48 -28.70 39.17
CA LEU A 203 24.86 -28.86 39.59
C LEU A 203 25.17 -27.78 40.63
N ASP A 204 25.85 -28.18 41.71
CA ASP A 204 26.44 -27.21 42.63
C ASP A 204 27.61 -26.54 41.92
N MET A 205 27.53 -25.23 41.75
CA MET A 205 28.59 -24.46 41.12
C MET A 205 29.73 -24.28 42.13
N ASP A 206 30.89 -24.87 41.87
CA ASP A 206 32.10 -24.61 42.64
C ASP A 206 32.65 -23.23 42.25
N LEU A 207 32.34 -22.23 43.06
CA LEU A 207 32.82 -20.87 42.85
C LEU A 207 34.31 -20.82 43.22
N PRO A 208 35.20 -20.30 42.34
CA PRO A 208 36.60 -20.13 42.68
C PRO A 208 36.75 -19.34 43.98
N THR A 209 37.72 -19.73 44.83
CA THR A 209 38.06 -18.94 46.01
C THR A 209 38.34 -17.50 45.59
N ARG A 210 37.64 -16.56 46.22
CA ARG A 210 37.72 -15.13 45.92
C ARG A 210 39.18 -14.67 45.85
N THR A 211 39.63 -14.29 44.65
CA THR A 211 40.99 -13.78 44.40
C THR A 211 41.10 -12.26 44.48
N THR A 212 39.99 -11.58 44.76
CA THR A 212 39.93 -10.11 44.83
C THR A 212 39.98 -9.62 46.27
N ILE A 213 40.89 -8.68 46.54
CA ILE A 213 40.87 -7.86 47.76
C ILE A 213 39.81 -6.77 47.56
N ASP A 214 38.95 -6.54 48.56
CA ASP A 214 38.00 -5.43 48.54
C ASP A 214 38.77 -4.11 48.41
N TYR A 215 38.34 -3.25 47.47
CA TYR A 215 38.96 -1.94 47.27
C TYR A 215 38.73 -1.08 48.51
N GLN A 216 39.80 -0.77 49.24
CA GLN A 216 39.77 0.24 50.29
C GLN A 216 39.95 1.60 49.62
N GLU A 217 38.92 2.44 49.69
CA GLU A 217 39.04 3.81 49.17
C GLU A 217 40.20 4.53 49.87
N PRO A 218 41.10 5.22 49.12
CA PRO A 218 42.14 6.04 49.73
C PRO A 218 41.48 7.13 50.59
N GLU A 219 42.02 7.42 51.77
CA GLU A 219 41.57 8.56 52.57
C GLU A 219 41.90 9.86 51.83
N ILE A 220 40.92 10.42 51.12
CA ILE A 220 41.06 11.70 50.42
C ILE A 220 40.85 12.82 51.43
N ALA A 221 41.80 13.75 51.52
CA ALA A 221 41.67 14.93 52.37
C ALA A 221 40.35 15.68 52.05
N PRO A 222 39.60 16.16 53.06
CA PRO A 222 38.23 16.66 52.89
C PRO A 222 38.14 17.83 51.90
N THR A 223 39.20 18.64 51.78
CA THR A 223 39.33 19.71 50.79
C THR A 223 39.34 19.19 49.35
N VAL A 224 40.08 18.11 49.08
CA VAL A 224 40.17 17.51 47.75
C VAL A 224 38.86 16.81 47.39
N ALA A 225 38.21 16.17 48.36
CA ALA A 225 36.90 15.57 48.17
C ALA A 225 35.81 16.62 47.89
N ALA A 226 35.88 17.80 48.50
CA ALA A 226 34.96 18.90 48.21
C ALA A 226 35.14 19.44 46.78
N ALA A 227 36.39 19.67 46.37
CA ALA A 227 36.70 20.14 45.02
C ALA A 227 36.25 19.14 43.93
N LEU A 228 36.46 17.84 44.14
CA LEU A 228 35.98 16.80 43.22
C LEU A 228 34.45 16.75 43.13
N ARG A 229 33.73 16.90 44.25
CA ARG A 229 32.26 16.93 44.24
C ARG A 229 31.72 18.18 43.54
N ASP A 230 32.39 19.31 43.70
CA ASP A 230 32.01 20.56 43.05
C ASP A 230 32.23 20.47 41.53
N ALA A 231 33.37 19.91 41.09
CA ALA A 231 33.65 19.66 39.69
C ALA A 231 32.75 18.60 39.03
N LEU A 232 32.12 17.73 39.82
CA LEU A 232 31.17 16.71 39.36
C LEU A 232 29.70 17.16 39.44
N ARG A 233 29.40 18.39 39.89
CA ARG A 233 28.07 18.95 39.73
C ARG A 233 27.91 19.41 38.28
N ASP A 234 27.02 18.75 37.55
CA ASP A 234 26.60 19.19 36.21
C ASP A 234 26.01 20.62 36.32
N GLU A 235 26.63 21.59 35.64
CA GLU A 235 26.22 23.00 35.70
C GLU A 235 24.91 23.24 34.93
N ASP A 236 23.79 23.07 35.63
CA ASP A 236 22.51 23.69 35.27
C ASP A 236 22.01 24.53 36.45
N GLU A 237 21.82 25.83 36.17
CA GLU A 237 21.25 26.91 37.00
C GLU A 237 22.15 27.58 38.08
N ILE A 238 23.09 28.39 37.58
CA ILE A 238 23.63 29.55 38.32
C ILE A 238 22.52 30.61 38.44
N GLN A 239 21.85 30.71 39.59
CA GLN A 239 20.99 31.85 39.94
C GLN A 239 21.83 32.91 40.70
N VAL A 240 22.26 33.95 39.99
CA VAL A 240 22.98 35.11 40.54
C VAL A 240 21.97 36.11 41.10
N ASP A 241 21.76 36.12 42.42
CA ASP A 241 20.95 37.15 43.08
C ASP A 241 21.87 38.25 43.63
N ALA A 242 21.88 39.37 42.93
CA ALA A 242 22.66 40.56 43.24
C ALA A 242 21.84 41.55 44.08
N PHE A 243 21.88 41.42 45.40
CA PHE A 243 21.64 42.55 46.31
C PHE A 243 22.60 42.48 47.50
N GLY A 244 23.65 43.29 47.40
CA GLY A 244 24.59 43.51 48.49
C GLY A 244 24.07 44.52 49.52
N PHE A 245 24.78 44.50 50.65
CA PHE A 245 24.96 45.60 51.60
C PHE A 245 23.71 46.06 52.34
N TYR A 246 23.55 45.70 53.63
CA TYR A 246 23.94 46.53 54.79
C TYR A 246 23.68 45.83 56.15
N SER A 247 24.63 46.04 57.08
CA SER A 247 24.45 46.18 58.54
C SER A 247 24.07 44.98 59.45
N THR A 248 25.12 44.52 60.15
CA THR A 248 25.31 44.49 61.63
C THR A 248 24.18 44.11 62.60
N LEU A 249 24.51 43.07 63.38
CA LEU A 249 24.42 42.91 64.85
C LEU A 249 23.06 42.84 65.57
N GLY A 250 22.85 41.71 66.25
CA GLY A 250 22.17 41.66 67.57
C GLY A 250 20.89 40.79 67.65
N PRO A 251 20.56 40.23 68.83
CA PRO A 251 20.29 38.78 68.92
C PRO A 251 18.94 38.34 69.57
N THR A 252 18.49 37.14 69.17
CA THR A 252 17.68 36.14 69.93
C THR A 252 16.17 36.44 70.19
N PRO A 253 15.35 35.48 70.71
CA PRO A 253 14.32 34.71 69.98
C PRO A 253 12.93 34.93 70.69
N PRO A 254 11.96 33.99 70.86
CA PRO A 254 11.58 32.73 70.20
C PRO A 254 10.06 32.70 69.83
N ALA A 255 9.54 31.50 69.54
CA ALA A 255 8.16 31.02 69.74
C ALA A 255 7.16 31.00 68.56
N SER A 256 6.80 29.77 68.21
CA SER A 256 5.44 29.21 68.11
C SER A 256 4.46 29.66 67.02
N ALA A 257 3.98 28.62 66.30
CA ALA A 257 2.64 28.44 65.72
C ALA A 257 2.28 29.26 64.45
N ILE A 258 1.60 28.78 63.41
CA ILE A 258 0.87 27.53 63.09
C ILE A 258 0.59 27.51 61.56
N SER A 259 0.35 26.30 61.02
CA SER A 259 -0.28 25.95 59.72
C SER A 259 0.63 25.99 58.49
N SER A 260 0.56 25.06 57.52
CA SER A 260 -0.48 24.09 57.19
C SER A 260 0.10 22.96 56.32
N LEU A 261 -0.52 21.78 56.41
CA LEU A 261 -0.17 20.55 55.71
C LEU A 261 -0.23 20.68 54.18
N LYS A 262 0.67 19.97 53.49
CA LYS A 262 0.35 19.13 52.31
C LYS A 262 1.52 18.18 51.96
N LYS A 263 1.27 16.87 52.12
CA LYS A 263 2.05 15.77 51.53
C LYS A 263 1.45 15.42 50.16
N THR A 264 2.27 15.25 49.14
CA THR A 264 1.89 14.61 47.87
C THR A 264 2.45 13.18 47.83
N LYS A 265 1.59 12.24 47.45
CA LYS A 265 1.88 10.80 47.30
C LYS A 265 2.19 10.46 45.85
N SER A 266 3.07 9.47 45.72
CA SER A 266 3.60 8.83 44.53
C SER A 266 2.54 8.18 43.64
N GLY A 267 2.83 8.20 42.33
CA GLY A 267 2.03 7.59 41.29
C GLY A 267 2.44 6.14 40.96
N ARG A 268 1.45 5.41 40.44
CA ARG A 268 1.60 4.30 39.49
C ARG A 268 0.25 4.14 38.77
N PRO A 269 0.22 4.01 37.44
CA PRO A 269 -0.95 3.43 36.79
C PRO A 269 -0.61 2.14 36.04
N ARG A 270 -1.62 1.27 35.97
CA ARG A 270 -1.62 0.00 35.25
C ARG A 270 -2.96 -0.12 34.51
N THR A 271 -2.90 -0.75 33.34
CA THR A 271 -3.97 -1.44 32.56
C THR A 271 -5.14 -0.64 31.98
N GLY A 272 -5.21 -0.62 30.64
CA GLY A 272 -6.41 -0.28 29.87
C GLY A 272 -7.12 -1.54 29.33
N LYS A 273 -8.46 -1.50 29.31
CA LYS A 273 -9.32 -2.42 28.56
C LYS A 273 -10.58 -1.68 28.08
N MET A 274 -10.80 -1.81 26.77
CA MET A 274 -12.06 -1.95 26.01
C MET A 274 -13.08 -0.80 25.90
N SER A 275 -13.47 -0.67 24.65
CA SER A 275 -14.47 0.14 23.97
C SER A 275 -15.91 -0.30 24.19
N SER A 276 -16.84 0.65 24.09
CA SER A 276 -18.26 0.41 23.81
C SER A 276 -18.78 1.46 22.83
N SER A 277 -19.34 0.99 21.70
CA SER A 277 -20.15 1.76 20.75
C SER A 277 -21.47 2.24 21.40
N PRO A 278 -22.18 3.18 20.75
CA PRO A 278 -23.57 2.88 20.43
C PRO A 278 -24.03 3.32 19.03
N THR A 279 -25.13 2.71 18.61
CA THR A 279 -25.78 2.69 17.30
C THR A 279 -26.92 3.71 17.18
N SER A 280 -26.90 4.57 16.14
CA SER A 280 -27.98 5.21 15.30
C SER A 280 -29.27 5.84 15.94
N PRO A 281 -30.24 6.48 15.21
CA PRO A 281 -30.26 7.11 13.87
C PRO A 281 -30.98 8.51 13.80
N PHE A 282 -31.07 9.11 12.59
CA PHE A 282 -32.00 10.17 12.11
C PHE A 282 -31.85 11.65 12.58
N SER A 283 -31.34 12.54 11.70
CA SER A 283 -32.08 13.67 11.05
C SER A 283 -31.16 14.79 10.49
N PRO A 284 -31.63 15.62 9.52
CA PRO A 284 -30.81 16.32 8.53
C PRO A 284 -30.64 17.83 8.79
N SER A 285 -29.53 18.45 8.36
CA SER A 285 -29.44 19.84 7.83
C SER A 285 -28.00 20.38 7.76
N SER A 286 -27.47 20.57 6.54
CA SER A 286 -26.87 21.83 6.05
C SER A 286 -26.05 21.62 4.77
N PRO A 287 -26.06 22.59 3.82
CA PRO A 287 -25.59 22.37 2.45
C PRO A 287 -24.11 22.73 2.30
N GLY A 288 -23.27 21.73 2.00
CA GLY A 288 -21.91 21.94 1.51
C GLY A 288 -21.92 22.07 -0.01
N SER A 289 -21.23 23.09 -0.53
CA SER A 289 -21.04 23.37 -1.96
C SER A 289 -20.43 22.18 -2.73
N PRO A 290 -20.96 21.79 -3.89
CA PRO A 290 -20.41 20.67 -4.67
C PRO A 290 -19.13 21.09 -5.41
N LEU A 291 -18.05 20.33 -5.17
CA LEU A 291 -16.71 20.50 -5.72
C LEU A 291 -16.58 20.06 -7.21
N TYR A 292 -17.69 19.76 -7.89
CA TYR A 292 -17.70 19.30 -9.28
C TYR A 292 -18.92 19.82 -10.05
N PRO A 293 -18.81 20.09 -11.36
CA PRO A 293 -19.91 20.60 -12.17
C PRO A 293 -21.00 19.54 -12.34
N GLN A 294 -22.24 19.91 -12.00
CA GLN A 294 -23.41 19.04 -12.10
C GLN A 294 -24.04 19.17 -13.49
N CYS A 295 -24.31 18.03 -14.15
CA CYS A 295 -24.89 17.99 -15.49
C CYS A 295 -26.29 18.60 -15.50
N ARG A 296 -26.50 19.66 -16.29
CA ARG A 296 -27.82 20.24 -16.56
C ARG A 296 -28.61 19.28 -17.46
N GLY A 297 -29.69 18.70 -16.94
CA GLY A 297 -30.64 17.92 -17.72
C GLY A 297 -31.35 18.74 -18.79
N LEU A 298 -31.99 18.05 -19.74
CA LEU A 298 -32.66 18.63 -20.91
C LEU A 298 -33.69 19.70 -20.52
N VAL A 299 -33.58 20.86 -21.17
CA VAL A 299 -34.59 21.93 -21.15
C VAL A 299 -35.73 21.54 -22.09
N PRO A 300 -36.99 21.45 -21.63
CA PRO A 300 -38.14 21.24 -22.50
C PRO A 300 -38.33 22.45 -23.44
N LYS A 301 -38.68 22.15 -24.70
CA LYS A 301 -38.99 23.16 -25.74
C LYS A 301 -40.24 23.97 -25.42
#